data_AF-A0A971TW33-F1
#
_entry.id   AF-A0A971TW33-F1
#
_cell.length_a   1.000
_cell.length_b   1.000
_cell.length_c   1.000
_cell.angle_alpha   90.00
_cell.angle_beta   90.00
_cell.angle_gamma   90.00
#
_symmetry.space_group_name_H-M   'P 1'
#
loop_
_entity.id
_entity.type
_entity.pdbx_description
1 polymer ?
#
loop_
_entity_poly.entity_id
_entity_poly.type
_entity_poly.pdbx_seq_one_letter_code
_entity_poly.pdbx_strand_id
1 'polypeptide(L)' 'MFDKKAGEIKSPDLKKMQEVVIDLRTKIYIPYGEDPREARNRYLLKFATMKRF' A
#
# COMPACT_ATOMS: atom_id res chain seq x y z
N MET A 1 -13.38 27.07 18.89
CA MET A 1 -13.67 25.63 18.81
C MET A 1 -13.46 25.23 17.35
N PHE A 2 -12.48 24.35 17.06
CA PHE A 2 -12.19 23.92 15.70
C PHE A 2 -13.13 22.79 15.29
N ASP A 3 -14.28 23.15 14.74
CA ASP A 3 -15.22 22.22 14.10
C ASP A 3 -14.70 21.88 12.69
N LYS A 4 -13.60 21.14 12.61
CA LYS A 4 -13.24 20.42 11.39
C LYS A 4 -13.78 19.01 11.55
N LYS A 5 -15.03 18.78 11.16
CA LYS A 5 -15.54 17.43 10.92
C LYS A 5 -14.52 16.75 10.00
N ALA A 6 -13.80 15.77 10.54
CA ALA A 6 -12.94 14.92 9.73
C ALA A 6 -13.84 14.34 8.65
N GLY A 7 -13.71 14.82 7.41
CA GLY A 7 -14.43 14.24 6.27
C GLY A 7 -14.19 12.74 6.32
N GLU A 8 -15.26 11.95 6.21
CA GLU A 8 -15.23 10.51 6.38
C GLU A 8 -13.97 9.94 5.72
N ILE A 9 -12.96 9.58 6.53
CA ILE A 9 -11.76 8.92 6.04
C ILE A 9 -12.24 7.51 5.72
N LYS A 10 -12.79 7.33 4.52
CA LYS A 10 -13.20 6.04 4.00
C LYS A 10 -11.94 5.21 3.89
N SER A 11 -11.69 4.41 4.93
CA SER A 11 -10.62 3.45 4.92
C SER A 11 -10.88 2.50 3.75
N PRO A 12 -9.89 2.23 2.90
CA PRO A 12 -10.09 1.35 1.76
C PRO A 12 -10.58 -0.01 2.24
N ASP A 13 -11.63 -0.52 1.58
CA ASP A 13 -12.19 -1.84 1.89
C ASP A 13 -11.13 -2.92 1.65
N LEU A 14 -10.56 -3.49 2.72
CA LEU A 14 -9.59 -4.60 2.62
C LEU A 14 -10.17 -5.82 1.90
N LYS A 15 -11.51 -6.00 1.94
CA LYS A 15 -12.22 -7.04 1.17
C LYS A 15 -12.10 -6.88 -0.35
N LYS A 16 -11.71 -5.70 -0.83
CA LYS A 16 -11.47 -5.39 -2.25
C LYS A 16 -9.97 -5.32 -2.58
N MET A 17 -9.11 -5.75 -1.65
CA MET A 17 -7.67 -5.75 -1.81
C MET A 17 -7.09 -7.16 -1.69
N GLN A 18 -6.04 -7.39 -2.45
CA GLN A 18 -5.19 -8.57 -2.42
C GLN A 18 -3.93 -8.27 -1.59
N GLU A 19 -3.61 -9.17 -0.66
CA GLU A 19 -2.36 -9.13 0.09
C GLU A 19 -1.20 -9.65 -0.77
N VAL A 20 -0.13 -8.87 -0.87
CA VAL A 20 1.13 -9.26 -1.50
C VAL A 20 2.23 -9.22 -0.45
N VAL A 21 2.80 -10.38 -0.20
CA VAL A 21 3.91 -10.54 0.74
C VAL A 21 5.22 -10.16 0.04
N ILE A 22 5.90 -9.14 0.54
CA ILE A 22 7.20 -8.69 0.01
C ILE A 22 8.33 -9.46 0.68
N ASP A 23 8.28 -9.54 2.01
CA ASP A 23 9.18 -10.30 2.88
C ASP A 23 8.45 -10.73 4.17
N LEU A 24 9.17 -11.27 5.16
CA LEU A 24 8.58 -11.78 6.40
C LEU A 24 7.90 -10.69 7.26
N ARG A 25 8.25 -9.41 7.09
CA ARG A 25 7.74 -8.29 7.91
C ARG A 25 6.89 -7.31 7.13
N THR A 26 6.94 -7.36 5.81
CA THR A 26 6.37 -6.37 4.90
C THR A 26 5.34 -7.01 4.02
N LYS A 27 4.12 -6.50 4.14
CA LYS A 27 2.99 -6.86 3.31
C LYS A 27 2.40 -5.59 2.74
N ILE A 28 2.05 -5.63 1.46
CA ILE A 28 1.34 -4.54 0.78
C ILE A 28 -0.03 -5.04 0.33
N TYR A 29 -0.98 -4.12 0.26
CA TYR A 29 -2.33 -4.40 -0.22
C TYR A 29 -2.53 -3.68 -1.56
N ILE A 30 -2.92 -4.42 -2.58
CA ILE A 30 -3.21 -3.91 -3.92
C ILE A 30 -4.66 -4.20 -4.30
N PRO A 31 -5.31 -3.44 -5.19
CA PRO A 31 -6.65 -3.78 -5.67
C PRO A 31 -6.70 -5.18 -6.31
N TYR A 32 -7.83 -5.89 -6.15
CA TYR A 32 -8.02 -7.14 -6.89
C TYR A 32 -7.96 -6.91 -8.40
N GLY A 33 -7.09 -7.67 -9.07
CA GLY A 33 -6.86 -7.59 -10.52
C GLY A 33 -5.55 -6.91 -10.92
N GLU A 34 -4.85 -6.26 -9.99
CA GLU A 34 -3.47 -5.79 -10.24
C GLU A 34 -2.47 -6.95 -10.07
N ASP A 35 -1.41 -6.96 -10.88
CA ASP A 35 -0.42 -8.04 -10.83
C ASP A 35 0.47 -7.94 -9.57
N PRO A 36 0.53 -9.00 -8.74
CA PRO A 36 1.28 -8.96 -7.49
C PRO A 36 2.80 -8.87 -7.69
N ARG A 37 3.34 -9.33 -8.84
CA ARG A 37 4.77 -9.26 -9.14
C ARG A 37 5.17 -7.83 -9.52
N GLU A 38 4.36 -7.18 -10.34
CA GLU A 38 4.56 -5.76 -10.68
C GLU A 38 4.47 -4.87 -9.44
N ALA A 39 3.48 -5.10 -8.58
CA ALA A 39 3.34 -4.38 -7.32
C ALA A 39 4.57 -4.55 -6.41
N ARG A 40 5.07 -5.78 -6.29
CA ARG A 40 6.30 -6.08 -5.55
C ARG A 40 7.50 -5.36 -6.14
N ASN A 41 7.69 -5.40 -7.46
CA ASN A 41 8.79 -4.69 -8.12
C ASN A 41 8.69 -3.18 -7.91
N ARG A 42 7.50 -2.60 -8.03
CA ARG A 42 7.25 -1.17 -7.79
C ARG A 42 7.63 -0.76 -6.37
N TYR A 43 7.26 -1.58 -5.38
CA TYR A 43 7.68 -1.38 -4.00
C TYR A 43 9.21 -1.40 -3.89
N LEU A 44 9.86 -2.49 -4.34
CA LEU A 44 11.31 -2.65 -4.23
C LEU A 44 12.08 -1.52 -4.92
N LEU A 45 11.67 -1.10 -6.12
CA LEU A 45 12.26 0.02 -6.84
C LEU A 45 12.14 1.33 -6.05
N LYS A 46 10.96 1.62 -5.47
CA LYS A 46 10.76 2.81 -4.65
C LYS A 46 11.72 2.86 -3.46
N PHE A 47 11.92 1.74 -2.77
CA PHE A 47 12.81 1.66 -1.61
C PHE A 47 14.30 1.58 -1.98
N ALA A 48 14.64 1.00 -3.14
CA ALA A 48 16.01 1.00 -3.65
C ALA A 48 16.49 2.42 -3.96
N THR A 49 15.65 3.25 -4.59
CA THR A 49 16.00 4.64 -4.91
C THR A 49 16.12 5.52 -3.68
N MET A 50 15.44 5.15 -2.57
CA MET A 50 15.48 5.88 -1.30
C MET A 50 16.73 5.57 -0.46
N LYS A 51 17.45 4.49 -0.77
CA LYS A 51 18.67 4.08 -0.07
C LYS A 51 19.92 4.76 -0.65
N ARG A 52 19.89 6.08 -0.75
CA ARG A 52 21.04 6.91 -1.13
C ARG A 52 21.43 7.76 0.09
N PHE A 53 22.26 7.18 0.95
CA PHE A 53 23.01 7.88 1.99
C PHE A 53 24.46 7.97 1.55
#